data_AF-A0A672KC20-F1
#
_entry.id   AF-A0A672KC20-F1
#
_cell.length_a   1.000
_cell.length_b   1.000
_cell.length_c   1.000
_cell.angle_alpha   90.00
_cell.angle_beta   90.00
_cell.angle_gamma   90.00
#
_symmetry.space_group_name_H-M   'P 1'
#
loop_
_entity.id
_entity.type
_entity.pdbx_description
1 polymer ?
#
loop_
_entity_poly.entity_id
_entity_poly.type
_entity_poly.pdbx_seq_one_letter_code
_entity_poly.pdbx_strand_id
1 'polypeptide(L)'
;DKTRFDKYLRRYYAMPAGLQGEGKASGLMHQKIREMQAFFRLEVTGKPDDSTLEVMEMARCGVPDVAEYNHFPQDIKWKNTNVTFRILNYTPDMKNADVDKAIRNAFNVWSKVTPLRFKKLYEGNADIMIS
;
A
#
# COMPACT_ATOMS: atom_id res chain seq x y z
N ASP A 1 -16.54 8.87 -13.89
CA ASP A 1 -17.10 7.82 -13.01
C ASP A 1 -16.59 6.41 -13.24
N LYS A 2 -16.98 5.67 -14.29
CA LYS A 2 -16.52 4.26 -14.48
C LYS A 2 -14.99 4.07 -14.49
N THR A 3 -14.26 5.05 -15.00
CA THR A 3 -12.79 5.05 -15.11
C THR A 3 -12.07 5.10 -13.76
N ARG A 4 -12.69 5.68 -12.71
CA ARG A 4 -12.08 5.79 -11.37
C ARG A 4 -12.13 4.47 -10.63
N PHE A 5 -13.26 3.75 -10.70
CA PHE A 5 -13.45 2.42 -10.10
C PHE A 5 -12.55 1.38 -10.74
N ASP A 6 -12.49 1.40 -12.07
CA ASP A 6 -11.60 0.51 -12.82
C ASP A 6 -10.15 0.73 -12.40
N LYS A 7 -9.68 1.99 -12.30
CA LYS A 7 -8.33 2.29 -11.81
C LYS A 7 -8.09 1.81 -10.38
N TYR A 8 -9.06 2.00 -9.48
CA TYR A 8 -8.95 1.55 -8.08
C TYR A 8 -8.82 0.03 -7.99
N LEU A 9 -9.73 -0.71 -8.63
CA LEU A 9 -9.74 -2.18 -8.60
C LEU A 9 -8.51 -2.78 -9.31
N ARG A 10 -8.02 -2.13 -10.37
CA ARG A 10 -6.74 -2.50 -10.99
C ARG A 10 -5.57 -2.30 -10.04
N ARG A 11 -5.52 -1.16 -9.35
CA ARG A 11 -4.41 -0.80 -8.46
C ARG A 11 -4.35 -1.66 -7.22
N TYR A 12 -5.50 -1.92 -6.59
CA TYR A 12 -5.55 -2.52 -5.26
C TYR A 12 -6.05 -3.98 -5.23
N TYR A 13 -6.80 -4.40 -6.26
CA TYR A 13 -7.47 -5.71 -6.31
C TYR A 13 -7.05 -6.58 -7.50
N ALA A 14 -5.90 -6.27 -8.10
CA ALA A 14 -5.29 -7.01 -9.21
C ALA A 14 -6.27 -7.27 -10.38
N MET A 15 -7.19 -6.34 -10.63
CA MET A 15 -8.06 -6.43 -11.81
C MET A 15 -7.20 -6.25 -13.08
N PRO A 16 -7.27 -7.15 -14.08
CA PRO A 16 -6.49 -7.04 -15.30
C PRO A 16 -6.99 -5.92 -16.21
N ALA A 17 -6.09 -5.39 -17.04
CA ALA A 17 -6.41 -4.36 -18.02
C ALA A 17 -6.97 -4.94 -19.33
N GLY A 18 -8.19 -4.53 -19.72
CA GLY A 18 -8.54 -4.23 -21.11
C GLY A 18 -8.51 -5.33 -22.19
N LEU A 19 -8.81 -6.60 -21.90
CA LEU A 19 -8.94 -7.65 -22.94
C LEU A 19 -10.17 -8.57 -22.79
N GLN A 20 -11.18 -8.14 -22.04
CA GLN A 20 -12.40 -8.93 -21.85
C GLN A 20 -13.57 -8.28 -22.59
N GLY A 21 -14.32 -9.06 -23.37
CA GLY A 21 -15.56 -8.58 -23.99
C GLY A 21 -16.50 -7.97 -22.96
N GLU A 22 -17.31 -6.98 -23.35
CA GLU A 22 -18.04 -6.08 -22.44
C GLU A 22 -18.78 -6.80 -21.29
N GLY A 23 -19.44 -7.93 -21.58
CA GLY A 23 -20.13 -8.73 -20.55
C GLY A 23 -19.19 -9.41 -19.53
N LYS A 24 -18.04 -9.90 -19.97
CA LYS A 24 -17.02 -10.52 -19.08
C LYS A 24 -16.33 -9.47 -18.22
N ALA A 25 -16.04 -8.30 -18.78
CA ALA A 25 -15.46 -7.18 -18.06
C ALA A 25 -16.37 -6.68 -16.93
N SER A 26 -17.69 -6.59 -17.19
CA SER A 26 -18.68 -6.23 -16.17
C SER A 26 -18.74 -7.25 -15.04
N GLY A 27 -18.81 -8.56 -15.36
CA GLY A 27 -18.84 -9.62 -14.34
C GLY A 27 -17.63 -9.62 -13.42
N LEU A 28 -16.43 -9.46 -14.00
CA LEU A 28 -15.18 -9.36 -13.23
C LEU A 28 -15.15 -8.13 -12.32
N MET A 29 -15.65 -6.98 -12.80
CA MET A 29 -15.72 -5.78 -11.98
C MET A 29 -16.59 -6.00 -10.74
N HIS A 30 -17.77 -6.61 -10.89
CA HIS A 30 -18.64 -6.92 -9.74
C HIS A 30 -17.96 -7.87 -8.75
N GLN A 31 -17.23 -8.88 -9.26
CA GLN A 31 -16.45 -9.77 -8.41
C GLN A 31 -15.38 -9.01 -7.60
N LYS A 32 -14.64 -8.11 -8.24
CA LYS A 32 -13.62 -7.31 -7.58
C LYS A 32 -14.19 -6.30 -6.59
N ILE A 33 -15.39 -5.79 -6.84
CA ILE A 33 -16.12 -4.98 -5.86
C ILE A 33 -16.49 -5.82 -4.64
N ARG A 34 -16.95 -7.07 -4.81
CA ARG A 34 -17.24 -7.96 -3.67
C ARG A 34 -16.01 -8.25 -2.81
N GLU A 35 -14.85 -8.50 -3.44
CA GLU A 35 -13.59 -8.69 -2.72
C GLU A 35 -13.22 -7.45 -1.88
N MET A 36 -13.37 -6.26 -2.47
CA MET A 36 -13.12 -4.99 -1.79
C MET A 36 -14.08 -4.77 -0.62
N GLN A 37 -15.38 -4.94 -0.85
CA GLN A 37 -16.40 -4.81 0.19
C GLN A 37 -16.11 -5.75 1.36
N ALA A 38 -15.74 -7.00 1.08
CA ALA A 38 -15.37 -7.96 2.11
C ALA A 38 -14.10 -7.53 2.88
N PHE A 39 -13.07 -7.02 2.21
CA PHE A 39 -11.84 -6.53 2.83
C PHE A 39 -12.12 -5.39 3.83
N PHE A 40 -12.97 -4.44 3.43
CA PHE A 40 -13.37 -3.31 4.27
C PHE A 40 -14.55 -3.60 5.21
N ARG A 41 -15.06 -4.84 5.22
CA ARG A 41 -16.20 -5.27 6.04
C ARG A 41 -17.50 -4.49 5.76
N LEU A 42 -17.71 -4.10 4.51
CA LEU A 42 -18.98 -3.54 4.01
C LEU A 42 -19.97 -4.66 3.67
N GLU A 43 -21.23 -4.29 3.42
CA GLU A 43 -22.21 -5.22 2.86
C GLU A 43 -21.78 -5.65 1.44
N VAL A 44 -21.77 -6.96 1.18
CA VAL A 44 -21.23 -7.52 -0.06
C VAL A 44 -22.29 -7.52 -1.17
N THR A 45 -22.57 -6.34 -1.71
CA THR A 45 -23.57 -6.13 -2.78
C THR A 45 -23.00 -6.45 -4.18
N GLY A 46 -21.68 -6.29 -4.35
CA GLY A 46 -20.98 -6.33 -5.64
C GLY A 46 -21.22 -5.10 -6.52
N LYS A 47 -21.91 -4.08 -6.01
CA LYS A 47 -22.20 -2.83 -6.71
C LYS A 47 -21.41 -1.69 -6.08
N PRO A 48 -21.06 -0.63 -6.84
CA PRO A 48 -20.46 0.57 -6.27
C PRO A 48 -21.54 1.42 -5.58
N ASP A 49 -22.12 0.91 -4.50
CA ASP A 49 -23.06 1.64 -3.66
C ASP A 49 -22.37 2.76 -2.85
N ASP A 50 -23.15 3.68 -2.29
CA ASP A 50 -22.65 4.89 -1.62
C ASP A 50 -21.59 4.58 -0.55
N SER A 51 -21.76 3.49 0.22
CA SER A 51 -20.79 3.05 1.23
C SER A 51 -19.46 2.59 0.61
N THR A 52 -19.54 1.88 -0.52
CA THR A 52 -18.38 1.46 -1.30
C THR A 52 -17.67 2.67 -1.90
N LEU A 53 -18.43 3.63 -2.41
CA LEU A 53 -17.92 4.87 -2.99
C LEU A 53 -17.14 5.66 -1.94
N GLU A 54 -17.74 5.94 -0.79
CA GLU A 54 -17.12 6.70 0.29
C GLU A 54 -15.74 6.13 0.67
N VAL A 55 -15.64 4.81 0.86
CA VAL A 55 -14.37 4.14 1.17
C VAL A 55 -13.35 4.24 0.02
N MET A 56 -13.80 4.14 -1.24
CA MET A 56 -12.90 4.28 -2.40
C MET A 56 -12.34 5.68 -2.58
N GLU A 57 -13.02 6.70 -2.05
CA GLU A 57 -12.60 8.10 -2.15
C GLU A 57 -11.59 8.52 -1.07
N MET A 58 -11.54 7.79 0.05
CA MET A 58 -10.63 8.11 1.14
C MET A 58 -9.15 8.00 0.73
N ALA A 59 -8.34 8.93 1.22
CA ALA A 59 -6.90 8.87 1.08
C ALA A 59 -6.35 7.58 1.72
N ARG A 60 -5.49 6.86 0.99
CA ARG A 60 -5.03 5.53 1.40
C ARG A 60 -3.59 5.23 0.98
N CYS A 61 -3.05 4.14 1.52
CA CYS A 61 -1.75 3.61 1.11
C CYS A 61 -1.77 3.13 -0.35
N GLY A 62 -0.66 3.28 -1.07
CA GLY A 62 -0.54 2.87 -2.48
C GLY A 62 -0.25 1.38 -2.71
N VAL A 63 -0.18 0.57 -1.66
CA VAL A 63 0.08 -0.88 -1.66
C VAL A 63 -1.22 -1.66 -1.95
N PRO A 64 -1.22 -2.71 -2.79
CA PRO A 64 -2.41 -3.53 -3.04
C PRO A 64 -2.95 -4.25 -1.80
N ASP A 65 -4.27 -4.50 -1.77
CA ASP A 65 -4.98 -5.07 -0.61
C ASP A 65 -5.00 -6.61 -0.60
N VAL A 66 -5.03 -7.23 -1.78
CA VAL A 66 -5.27 -8.69 -1.95
C VAL A 66 -4.16 -9.42 -2.71
N ALA A 67 -3.11 -8.72 -3.12
CA ALA A 67 -1.92 -9.38 -3.66
C ALA A 67 -0.99 -9.75 -2.50
N GLU A 68 -0.44 -10.96 -2.51
CA GLU A 68 0.85 -11.18 -1.86
C GLU A 68 1.80 -10.10 -2.37
N TYR A 69 2.62 -9.53 -1.49
CA TYR A 69 3.54 -8.44 -1.83
C TYR A 69 4.62 -8.95 -2.80
N ASN A 70 4.24 -9.17 -4.07
CA ASN A 70 5.00 -9.87 -5.11
C ASN A 70 6.16 -9.04 -5.66
N HIS A 71 6.50 -7.91 -5.03
CA HIS A 71 7.71 -7.16 -5.36
C HIS A 71 8.98 -7.82 -4.83
N PHE A 72 8.89 -8.69 -3.83
CA PHE A 72 10.05 -9.39 -3.29
C PHE A 72 9.92 -10.89 -3.52
N PRO A 73 10.96 -11.58 -4.00
CA PRO A 73 10.99 -13.03 -4.01
C PRO A 73 10.79 -13.57 -2.59
N GLN A 74 10.22 -14.77 -2.49
CA GLN A 74 9.77 -15.37 -1.24
C GLN A 74 10.82 -15.29 -0.11
N ASP A 75 10.31 -15.07 1.12
CA ASP A 75 10.99 -14.69 2.37
C ASP A 75 11.14 -13.17 2.60
N ILE A 76 10.00 -12.53 2.89
CA ILE A 76 9.86 -11.09 3.18
C ILE A 76 10.37 -10.67 4.58
N LYS A 77 11.01 -11.58 5.32
CA LYS A 77 11.50 -11.32 6.68
C LYS A 77 12.96 -10.87 6.63
N TRP A 78 13.28 -9.80 7.35
CA TRP A 78 14.67 -9.40 7.57
C TRP A 78 15.45 -10.53 8.27
N LYS A 79 16.55 -10.95 7.64
CA LYS A 79 17.45 -11.98 8.20
C LYS A 79 18.18 -11.51 9.46
N ASN A 80 18.39 -10.20 9.58
CA ASN A 80 19.06 -9.55 10.71
C ASN A 80 18.09 -8.62 11.43
N THR A 81 18.28 -8.47 12.74
CA THR A 81 17.48 -7.54 13.55
C THR A 81 17.98 -6.10 13.47
N ASN A 82 19.23 -5.89 13.06
CA ASN A 82 19.79 -4.57 12.79
C ASN A 82 19.47 -4.19 11.34
N VAL A 83 18.44 -3.37 11.17
CA VAL A 83 17.98 -2.87 9.87
C VAL A 83 18.45 -1.43 9.69
N THR A 84 19.05 -1.14 8.56
CA THR A 84 19.55 0.20 8.22
C THR A 84 18.54 0.95 7.36
N PHE A 85 18.47 2.27 7.53
CA PHE A 85 17.67 3.12 6.65
C PHE A 85 18.43 4.36 6.21
N ARG A 86 18.10 4.88 5.03
CA ARG A 86 18.66 6.12 4.48
C ARG A 86 17.56 6.95 3.86
N ILE A 87 17.58 8.25 4.14
CA ILE A 87 16.71 9.24 3.49
C ILE A 87 17.50 9.85 2.35
N LEU A 88 17.06 9.57 1.12
CA LEU A 88 17.65 10.07 -0.12
C LEU A 88 17.16 11.48 -0.41
N ASN A 89 15.84 11.68 -0.32
CA ASN A 89 15.18 12.94 -0.63
C ASN A 89 14.30 13.35 0.55
N TYR A 90 14.21 14.66 0.78
CA TYR A 90 13.37 15.27 1.79
C TYR A 90 12.25 16.03 1.09
N THR A 91 11.07 16.07 1.70
CA THR A 91 10.00 16.95 1.23
C THR A 91 10.36 18.42 1.47
N PRO A 92 10.06 19.34 0.52
CA PRO A 92 10.21 20.77 0.74
C PRO A 92 9.19 21.34 1.75
N ASP A 93 8.13 20.59 2.08
CA ASP A 93 7.04 21.06 2.94
C ASP A 93 7.41 21.09 4.43
N MET A 94 8.54 20.49 4.81
CA MET A 94 8.98 20.35 6.21
C MET A 94 10.50 20.54 6.35
N LYS A 95 10.96 20.93 7.54
CA LYS A 95 12.40 20.96 7.83
C LYS A 95 12.94 19.54 7.86
N ASN A 96 14.17 19.35 7.36
CA ASN A 96 14.82 18.03 7.36
C ASN A 96 14.88 17.39 8.75
N ALA A 97 15.08 18.19 9.81
CA ALA A 97 15.09 17.71 11.19
C ALA A 97 13.72 17.15 11.64
N ASP A 98 12.62 17.73 11.16
CA ASP A 98 11.27 17.26 11.47
C ASP A 98 10.95 15.97 10.69
N VAL A 99 11.40 15.87 9.44
CA VAL A 99 11.33 14.62 8.66
C VAL A 99 12.13 13.51 9.35
N ASP A 100 13.36 13.81 9.78
CA ASP A 100 14.20 12.87 10.51
C ASP A 100 13.53 12.35 11.78
N LYS A 101 12.93 13.26 12.55
CA LYS A 101 12.18 12.92 13.76
C LYS A 101 10.95 12.07 13.44
N ALA A 102 10.20 12.41 12.40
CA ALA A 102 9.01 11.67 11.98
C ALA A 102 9.37 10.23 11.57
N ILE A 103 10.38 10.06 10.71
CA ILE A 103 10.85 8.74 10.28
C ILE A 103 11.38 7.94 11.48
N ARG A 104 12.15 8.57 12.38
CA ARG A 104 12.64 7.90 13.59
C ARG A 104 11.49 7.43 14.47
N ASN A 105 10.47 8.26 14.65
CA ASN A 105 9.29 7.90 15.43
C ASN A 105 8.50 6.76 14.78
N ALA A 106 8.36 6.75 13.46
CA ALA A 106 7.72 5.66 12.72
C ALA A 106 8.43 4.32 12.96
N PHE A 107 9.78 4.30 12.87
CA PHE A 107 10.56 3.09 13.20
C PHE A 107 10.46 2.68 14.67
N ASN A 108 10.31 3.65 15.58
CA ASN A 108 10.15 3.37 17.00
C ASN A 108 8.85 2.63 17.33
N VAL A 109 7.79 2.78 16.53
CA VAL A 109 6.55 2.01 16.71
C VAL A 109 6.84 0.51 16.64
N TRP A 110 7.67 0.08 15.68
CA TRP A 110 8.04 -1.31 15.48
C TRP A 110 9.11 -1.81 16.44
N SER A 111 10.14 -1.00 16.75
CA SER A 111 11.21 -1.42 17.66
C SER A 111 10.76 -1.54 19.12
N LYS A 112 9.66 -0.89 19.50
CA LYS A 112 9.08 -1.03 20.85
C LYS A 112 8.55 -2.43 21.15
N VAL A 113 8.13 -3.18 20.13
CA VAL A 113 7.43 -4.47 20.29
C VAL A 113 8.14 -5.61 19.56
N THR A 114 9.33 -5.36 19.00
CA THR A 114 10.14 -6.36 18.29
C THR A 114 11.62 -6.20 18.65
N PRO A 115 12.47 -7.20 18.42
CA PRO A 115 13.92 -7.06 18.57
C PRO A 115 14.58 -6.16 17.50
N LEU A 116 13.82 -5.61 16.54
CA LEU A 116 14.35 -4.81 15.45
C LEU A 116 14.98 -3.51 15.95
N ARG A 117 16.15 -3.20 15.42
CA ARG A 117 16.90 -1.97 15.67
C ARG A 117 17.12 -1.25 14.35
N PHE A 118 16.72 0.01 14.29
CA PHE A 118 16.85 0.83 13.09
C PHE A 118 18.01 1.82 13.23
N LYS A 119 18.94 1.79 12.27
CA LYS A 119 20.11 2.69 12.23
C LYS A 119 20.10 3.54 10.95
N LYS A 120 20.19 4.86 11.10
CA LYS A 120 20.31 5.78 9.96
C LYS A 120 21.72 5.69 9.36
N LEU A 121 21.80 5.58 8.04
CA LEU A 121 23.02 5.78 7.26
C LEU A 121 22.93 7.11 6.51
N TYR A 122 24.08 7.72 6.25
CA TYR A 122 24.19 9.00 5.53
C TYR A 122 24.75 8.80 4.10
N GLU A 123 25.44 7.69 3.88
CA GLU A 123 26.06 7.31 2.61
C GLU A 123 25.83 5.81 2.32
N GLY A 124 26.11 5.40 1.09
CA GLY A 124 25.95 4.01 0.65
C GLY A 124 24.48 3.53 0.57
N ASN A 125 24.32 2.23 0.42
CA ASN A 125 23.00 1.58 0.37
C ASN A 125 22.60 1.11 1.76
N ALA A 126 21.34 1.34 2.11
CA ALA A 126 20.71 0.85 3.33
C ALA A 126 19.65 -0.21 2.98
N ASP A 127 19.20 -0.96 3.99
CA ASP A 127 18.13 -1.96 3.82
C ASP A 127 16.80 -1.28 3.42
N ILE A 128 16.53 -0.08 3.95
CA ILE A 128 15.35 0.72 3.62
C ILE A 128 15.78 2.08 3.05
N MET A 129 15.47 2.32 1.78
CA MET A 129 15.72 3.59 1.10
C MET A 129 14.43 4.40 1.07
N ILE A 130 14.44 5.59 1.67
CA ILE A 130 13.30 6.50 1.76
C ILE A 130 13.56 7.67 0.82
N SER A 131 12.59 8.00 -0.04
CA SER A 131 12.67 9.09 -1.00
C SER A 131 11.34 9.80 -1.13
#